data_AF-A0A1H8FJ31-F1
#
_entry.id   AF-A0A1H8FJ31-F1
#
_cell.length_a   1.000
_cell.length_b   1.000
_cell.length_c   1.000
_cell.angle_alpha   90.00
_cell.angle_beta   90.00
_cell.angle_gamma   90.00
#
_symmetry.space_group_name_H-M   'P 1'
#
loop_
_entity.id
_entity.type
_entity.pdbx_description
1 polymer ?
#
loop_
_entity_poly.entity_id
_entity_poly.type
_entity_poly.pdbx_seq_one_letter_code
_entity_poly.pdbx_strand_id
1 'polypeptide(L)'
;MSETAYVKLVPSSEQQTITTDEVKSLFSYYKEITSKTGTQLDWDYEYSAFPYEIKEADEGIWFYLKSSHDRYNAILLGIDQEVVIDEDGTERKQMYIQITLPDTATHGDKGKANEFCKFLAKKLKGELHLFNGRIMYFYPRK
;
A
#
# COMPACT_ATOMS: atom_id res chain seq x y z
N MET A 1 -11.33 11.24 11.73
CA MET A 1 -11.70 10.86 10.35
C MET A 1 -10.57 10.04 9.81
N SER A 2 -10.86 8.79 9.43
CA SER A 2 -9.90 7.91 8.79
C SER A 2 -9.48 8.47 7.44
N GLU A 3 -8.17 8.49 7.16
CA GLU A 3 -7.63 8.90 5.87
C GLU A 3 -7.35 7.66 5.01
N THR A 4 -7.69 7.72 3.72
CA THR A 4 -7.52 6.59 2.79
C THR A 4 -6.69 6.98 1.57
N ALA A 5 -5.82 6.07 1.14
CA ALA A 5 -5.13 6.12 -0.14
C ALA A 5 -5.51 4.88 -0.96
N TYR A 6 -5.41 4.99 -2.29
CA TYR A 6 -5.78 3.91 -3.21
C TYR A 6 -4.66 3.67 -4.22
N VAL A 7 -4.30 2.40 -4.42
CA VAL A 7 -3.49 1.97 -5.56
C VAL A 7 -4.43 1.26 -6.53
N LYS A 8 -4.82 1.94 -7.60
CA LYS A 8 -5.74 1.41 -8.61
C LYS A 8 -4.96 0.65 -9.69
N LEU A 9 -5.44 -0.55 -10.03
CA LEU A 9 -4.89 -1.37 -11.09
C LEU A 9 -5.58 -0.99 -12.40
N VAL A 10 -4.90 -0.18 -13.21
CA VAL A 10 -5.41 0.32 -14.50
C VAL A 10 -5.10 -0.69 -15.62
N PRO A 11 -5.71 -0.56 -16.81
CA PRO A 11 -5.40 -1.45 -17.93
C PRO A 11 -3.91 -1.50 -18.28
N SER A 12 -3.16 -0.42 -18.04
CA SER A 12 -1.71 -0.34 -18.25
C SER A 12 -0.85 -0.76 -17.05
N SER A 13 -1.46 -1.26 -15.97
CA SER A 13 -0.73 -1.83 -14.83
C SER A 13 -0.08 -3.16 -15.18
N GLU A 14 0.90 -3.57 -14.38
CA GLU A 14 1.61 -4.85 -14.55
C GLU A 14 0.65 -6.04 -14.44
N GLN A 15 -0.37 -5.90 -13.59
CA GLN A 15 -1.48 -6.85 -13.44
C GLN A 15 -2.77 -6.09 -13.08
N GLN A 16 -3.91 -6.67 -13.44
CA GLN A 16 -5.25 -6.09 -13.25
C GLN A 16 -5.99 -6.70 -12.06
N THR A 17 -5.49 -7.83 -11.55
CA THR A 17 -6.00 -8.51 -10.37
C THR A 17 -4.92 -8.61 -9.31
N ILE A 18 -5.33 -8.63 -8.04
CA ILE A 18 -4.42 -8.85 -6.91
C ILE A 18 -5.16 -9.46 -5.73
N THR A 19 -4.46 -10.28 -4.95
CA THR A 19 -4.96 -10.93 -3.73
C THR A 19 -4.26 -10.41 -2.47
N THR A 20 -4.85 -10.64 -1.29
CA THR A 20 -4.25 -10.17 -0.03
C THR A 20 -2.90 -10.82 0.21
N ASP A 21 -2.74 -12.09 -0.17
CA ASP A 21 -1.47 -12.81 -0.05
C ASP A 21 -0.37 -12.26 -0.97
N GLU A 22 -0.72 -11.77 -2.16
CA GLU A 22 0.23 -11.03 -3.01
C GLU A 22 0.64 -9.71 -2.36
N VAL A 23 -0.30 -8.96 -1.77
CA VAL A 23 0.04 -7.72 -1.04
C VAL A 23 0.89 -8.00 0.20
N LYS A 24 0.61 -9.07 0.95
CA LYS A 24 1.46 -9.55 2.06
C LYS A 24 2.86 -9.94 1.58
N SER A 25 2.97 -10.60 0.43
CA SER A 25 4.27 -10.95 -0.17
C SER A 25 5.06 -9.72 -0.60
N LEU A 26 4.39 -8.74 -1.21
CA LEU A 26 4.96 -7.44 -1.56
C LEU A 26 5.41 -6.66 -0.32
N PHE A 27 4.66 -6.75 0.77
CA PHE A 27 5.03 -6.18 2.06
C PHE A 27 6.31 -6.81 2.63
N SER A 28 6.38 -8.14 2.67
CA SER A 28 7.57 -8.87 3.14
C SER A 28 8.80 -8.54 2.30
N TYR A 29 8.65 -8.51 0.97
CA TYR A 29 9.72 -8.10 0.05
C TYR A 29 10.16 -6.65 0.29
N TYR A 30 9.22 -5.73 0.53
CA TYR A 30 9.52 -4.35 0.87
C TYR A 30 10.30 -4.21 2.19
N LYS A 31 9.92 -4.97 3.24
CA LYS A 31 10.71 -5.05 4.50
C LYS A 31 12.13 -5.55 4.23
N GLU A 32 12.29 -6.59 3.41
CA GLU A 32 13.59 -7.19 3.09
C GLU A 32 14.52 -6.21 2.36
N ILE A 33 14.05 -5.51 1.33
CA ILE A 33 14.91 -4.60 0.57
C ILE A 33 15.26 -3.35 1.37
N THR A 34 14.35 -2.87 2.23
CA THR A 34 14.59 -1.68 3.06
C THR A 34 15.49 -1.96 4.25
N SER A 35 15.48 -3.18 4.80
CA SER A 35 16.43 -3.57 5.86
C SER A 35 17.85 -3.68 5.30
N LYS A 36 18.02 -4.30 4.14
CA LYS A 36 19.34 -4.45 3.48
C LYS A 36 20.01 -3.11 3.16
N THR A 37 19.23 -2.11 2.75
CA THR A 37 19.76 -0.74 2.53
C THR A 37 20.21 -0.07 3.83
N GLY A 38 19.54 -0.34 4.95
CA GLY A 38 19.93 0.17 6.27
C GLY A 38 21.27 -0.40 6.76
N THR A 39 21.48 -1.71 6.59
CA THR A 39 22.72 -2.40 6.99
C THR A 39 23.95 -1.90 6.23
N GLN A 40 23.80 -1.52 4.96
CA GLN A 40 24.92 -1.02 4.14
C GLN A 40 25.42 0.38 4.53
N LEU A 41 24.63 1.14 5.31
CA LEU A 41 24.94 2.51 5.70
C LEU A 41 25.56 2.63 7.10
N ASP A 42 25.92 1.50 7.74
CA ASP A 42 26.58 1.42 9.06
C ASP A 42 25.87 2.23 10.15
N TRP A 43 24.54 2.35 10.02
CA TRP A 43 23.68 2.81 11.08
C TRP A 43 23.27 1.58 11.88
N ASP A 44 23.63 1.54 13.17
CA ASP A 44 23.08 0.70 14.25
C ASP A 44 21.57 0.94 14.48
N TYR A 45 20.83 1.21 13.41
CA TYR A 45 19.39 1.19 13.37
C TYR A 45 18.94 -0.24 13.09
N GLU A 46 19.19 -1.13 14.06
CA GLU A 46 18.47 -2.42 14.19
C GLU A 46 16.96 -2.23 14.42
N TYR A 47 16.46 -1.00 14.39
CA TYR A 47 15.06 -0.67 14.27
C TYR A 47 14.65 -0.79 12.80
N SER A 48 14.08 -1.95 12.46
CA SER A 48 13.41 -2.25 11.18
C SER A 48 12.91 -0.99 10.48
N ALA A 49 13.48 -0.66 9.31
CA ALA A 49 13.09 0.49 8.49
C ALA A 49 11.57 0.60 8.27
N PHE A 50 10.87 -0.53 8.41
CA PHE A 50 9.42 -0.63 8.46
C PHE A 50 8.94 -1.48 9.66
N PRO A 51 8.59 -0.87 10.82
CA PRO A 51 8.35 -1.56 12.08
C PRO A 51 6.91 -2.08 12.22
N TYR A 52 6.48 -2.94 11.31
CA TYR A 52 5.13 -3.53 11.35
C TYR A 52 5.14 -5.02 11.08
N GLU A 53 4.20 -5.72 11.71
CA GLU A 53 3.90 -7.12 11.47
C GLU A 53 2.49 -7.27 10.88
N ILE A 54 2.33 -8.26 10.01
CA ILE A 54 1.02 -8.59 9.44
C ILE A 54 0.16 -9.23 10.53
N LYS A 55 -1.08 -8.77 10.64
CA LYS A 55 -2.15 -9.39 11.41
C LYS A 55 -3.34 -9.61 10.50
N GLU A 56 -3.83 -10.84 10.49
CA GLU A 56 -4.90 -11.27 9.60
C GLU A 56 -6.27 -10.92 10.17
N ALA A 57 -7.23 -10.68 9.27
CA ALA A 57 -8.65 -10.64 9.59
C ALA A 57 -9.30 -11.94 9.16
N ASP A 58 -10.36 -12.35 9.86
CA ASP A 58 -11.03 -13.64 9.68
C ASP A 58 -11.57 -13.87 8.25
N GLU A 59 -11.84 -12.81 7.49
CA GLU A 59 -12.50 -12.88 6.18
C GLU A 59 -11.56 -12.76 4.96
N GLY A 60 -10.24 -12.64 5.16
CA GLY A 60 -9.22 -12.72 4.10
C GLY A 60 -9.22 -11.59 3.05
N ILE A 61 -10.25 -10.73 3.00
CA ILE A 61 -10.40 -9.58 2.09
C ILE A 61 -9.66 -8.32 2.57
N TRP A 62 -9.23 -8.30 3.83
CA TRP A 62 -8.40 -7.25 4.40
C TRP A 62 -7.47 -7.82 5.48
N PHE A 63 -6.45 -7.06 5.83
CA PHE A 63 -5.54 -7.34 6.93
C PHE A 63 -5.03 -6.01 7.49
N TYR A 64 -4.35 -6.06 8.63
CA TYR A 64 -3.73 -4.86 9.20
C TYR A 64 -2.26 -5.09 9.52
N LEU A 65 -1.49 -4.04 9.31
CA LEU A 65 -0.11 -3.95 9.73
C LEU A 65 -0.12 -3.33 11.12
N LYS A 66 0.37 -4.07 12.12
CA LYS A 66 0.44 -3.60 13.51
C LYS A 66 1.88 -3.36 13.90
N SER A 67 2.15 -2.19 14.47
CA SER A 67 3.46 -1.92 15.08
C SER A 67 3.47 -2.31 16.55
N SER A 68 4.62 -2.79 17.01
CA SER A 68 4.96 -2.95 18.43
C SER A 68 5.72 -1.76 18.99
N HIS A 69 5.98 -0.73 18.18
CA HIS A 69 6.83 0.40 18.54
C HIS A 69 5.99 1.64 18.84
N ASP A 70 6.24 2.29 19.99
CA ASP A 70 5.41 3.39 20.54
C ASP A 70 5.14 4.59 19.61
N ARG A 71 5.95 4.78 18.55
CA ARG A 71 5.79 5.88 17.58
C ARG A 71 4.81 5.56 16.45
N TYR A 72 4.35 4.31 16.38
CA TYR A 72 3.52 3.77 15.31
C TYR A 72 2.39 2.96 15.93
N ASN A 73 1.30 2.79 15.20
CA ASN A 73 0.14 2.06 15.68
C ASN A 73 -0.31 1.01 14.68
N ALA A 74 -1.03 1.41 13.64
CA ALA A 74 -1.63 0.49 12.70
C ALA A 74 -1.90 1.13 11.33
N ILE A 75 -1.82 0.30 10.29
CA ILE A 75 -2.24 0.63 8.92
C ILE A 75 -3.12 -0.52 8.44
N LEU A 76 -4.31 -0.23 7.94
CA LEU A 76 -5.23 -1.23 7.40
C LEU A 76 -5.06 -1.33 5.89
N LEU A 77 -5.10 -2.55 5.35
CA LEU A 77 -5.06 -2.81 3.92
C LEU A 77 -6.24 -3.69 3.52
N GLY A 78 -6.98 -3.24 2.52
CA GLY A 78 -8.09 -3.98 1.91
C GLY A 78 -7.91 -4.08 0.41
N ILE A 79 -8.53 -5.10 -0.18
CA ILE A 79 -8.63 -5.24 -1.63
C ILE A 79 -10.11 -5.24 -1.98
N ASP A 80 -10.46 -4.42 -2.95
CA ASP A 80 -11.82 -4.33 -3.45
C ASP A 80 -11.81 -3.91 -4.92
N GLN A 81 -13.00 -3.79 -5.50
CA GLN A 81 -13.23 -3.45 -6.89
C GLN A 81 -14.28 -2.34 -7.01
N GLU A 82 -14.09 -1.46 -7.98
CA GLU A 82 -15.05 -0.42 -8.36
C GLU A 82 -15.44 -0.59 -9.83
N VAL A 83 -16.62 -0.10 -10.20
CA VAL A 83 -17.00 0.03 -11.61
C VAL A 83 -16.51 1.39 -12.09
N VAL A 84 -15.75 1.39 -13.18
CA VAL A 84 -15.28 2.61 -13.86
C VAL A 84 -15.78 2.63 -15.29
N ILE A 85 -16.09 3.83 -15.77
CA ILE A 85 -16.55 4.07 -17.15
C ILE A 85 -15.35 4.62 -17.91
N ASP A 86 -14.92 3.89 -18.95
CA ASP A 86 -13.83 4.33 -19.82
C ASP A 86 -14.31 5.43 -20.79
N GLU A 87 -13.38 6.08 -21.50
CA GLU A 87 -13.68 7.21 -22.39
C GLU A 87 -14.66 6.86 -23.53
N ASP A 88 -14.73 5.58 -23.91
CA ASP A 88 -15.64 5.06 -24.92
C ASP A 88 -17.04 4.71 -24.37
N GLY A 89 -17.28 4.94 -23.08
CA GLY A 89 -18.53 4.63 -22.38
C GLY A 89 -18.64 3.18 -21.91
N THR A 90 -17.59 2.37 -22.06
CA THR A 90 -17.59 0.97 -21.59
C THR A 90 -17.41 0.92 -20.08
N GLU A 91 -18.28 0.18 -19.40
CA GLU A 91 -18.11 -0.15 -17.98
C GLU A 91 -17.10 -1.28 -17.81
N ARG A 92 -16.13 -1.11 -16.92
CA ARG A 92 -15.24 -2.18 -16.48
C ARG A 92 -15.09 -2.21 -14.96
N LYS A 93 -14.82 -3.41 -14.45
CA LYS A 93 -14.42 -3.58 -13.05
C LYS A 93 -12.94 -3.28 -12.91
N GLN A 94 -12.59 -2.44 -11.95
CA GLN A 94 -11.22 -2.05 -11.62
C GLN A 94 -10.92 -2.46 -10.19
N MET A 95 -9.94 -3.35 -10.01
CA MET A 95 -9.45 -3.69 -8.67
C MET A 95 -8.53 -2.59 -8.14
N TYR A 96 -8.56 -2.40 -6.83
CA TYR A 96 -7.67 -1.49 -6.12
C TYR A 96 -7.24 -2.05 -4.78
N ILE A 97 -6.08 -1.59 -4.32
CA ILE A 97 -5.62 -1.76 -2.94
C ILE A 97 -6.00 -0.50 -2.20
N GLN A 98 -6.79 -0.63 -1.14
CA GLN A 98 -7.11 0.45 -0.22
C GLN A 98 -6.15 0.41 0.97
N ILE A 99 -5.54 1.54 1.29
CA ILE A 99 -4.70 1.73 2.46
C ILE A 99 -5.40 2.75 3.36
N THR A 100 -5.76 2.34 4.58
CA THR A 100 -6.52 3.16 5.52
C THR A 100 -5.71 3.43 6.78
N LEU A 101 -5.62 4.69 7.17
CA LEU A 101 -5.11 5.12 8.47
C LEU A 101 -6.30 5.24 9.43
N PRO A 102 -6.39 4.40 10.49
CA PRO A 102 -7.44 4.52 11.49
C PRO A 102 -7.27 5.83 12.28
N ASP A 103 -8.30 6.24 13.01
CA ASP A 103 -8.23 7.45 13.85
C ASP A 103 -7.13 7.39 14.92
N THR A 104 -6.65 6.18 15.24
CA THR A 104 -5.55 5.94 16.16
C THR A 104 -4.16 6.01 15.51
N ALA A 105 -4.09 6.28 14.21
CA ALA A 105 -2.84 6.35 13.46
C ALA A 105 -2.01 7.56 13.88
N THR A 106 -0.71 7.37 14.01
CA THR A 106 0.26 8.42 14.31
C THR A 106 0.72 9.14 13.05
N HIS A 107 1.43 10.26 13.22
CA HIS A 107 2.13 10.89 12.10
C HIS A 107 3.17 9.96 11.46
N GLY A 108 3.79 9.09 12.27
CA GLY A 108 4.71 8.04 11.80
C GLY A 108 4.01 7.01 10.91
N ASP A 109 2.80 6.59 11.29
CA ASP A 109 1.97 5.69 10.46
C ASP A 109 1.69 6.31 9.10
N LYS A 110 1.32 7.59 9.06
CA LYS A 110 1.09 8.31 7.80
C LYS A 110 2.35 8.37 6.93
N GLY A 111 3.52 8.60 7.52
CA GLY A 111 4.80 8.58 6.80
C GLY A 111 5.08 7.22 6.15
N LYS A 112 4.97 6.15 6.94
CA LYS A 112 5.24 4.77 6.50
C LYS A 112 4.20 4.27 5.49
N ALA A 113 2.92 4.59 5.69
CA ALA A 113 1.87 4.27 4.73
C ALA A 113 2.11 4.97 3.37
N ASN A 114 2.57 6.23 3.37
CA ASN A 114 2.95 6.94 2.14
C ASN A 114 4.15 6.31 1.42
N GLU A 115 5.15 5.83 2.17
CA GLU A 115 6.28 5.10 1.60
C GLU A 115 5.80 3.80 0.93
N PHE A 116 4.99 3.02 1.64
CA PHE A 116 4.53 1.71 1.18
C PHE A 116 3.55 1.81 0.00
N CYS A 117 2.60 2.75 -0.01
CA CYS A 117 1.68 2.91 -1.13
C CYS A 117 2.41 3.35 -2.42
N LYS A 118 3.46 4.17 -2.30
CA LYS A 118 4.34 4.52 -3.44
C LYS A 118 5.12 3.32 -3.93
N PHE A 119 5.61 2.46 -3.03
CA PHE A 119 6.28 1.22 -3.42
C PHE A 119 5.32 0.30 -4.19
N LEU A 120 4.11 0.05 -3.66
CA LEU A 120 3.09 -0.78 -4.31
C LEU A 120 2.75 -0.24 -5.71
N ALA A 121 2.46 1.05 -5.81
CA ALA A 121 2.11 1.68 -7.08
C ALA A 121 3.24 1.60 -8.11
N LYS A 122 4.51 1.76 -7.70
CA LYS A 122 5.67 1.55 -8.59
C LYS A 122 5.78 0.10 -9.04
N LYS A 123 5.68 -0.85 -8.10
CA LYS A 123 5.88 -2.27 -8.37
C LYS A 123 4.80 -2.83 -9.30
N LEU A 124 3.56 -2.37 -9.14
CA LEU A 124 2.39 -2.80 -9.91
C LEU A 124 2.12 -1.91 -11.14
N LYS A 125 2.92 -0.86 -11.37
CA LYS A 125 2.63 0.18 -12.37
C LYS A 125 1.20 0.72 -12.22
N GLY A 126 0.80 0.98 -10.98
CA GLY A 126 -0.55 1.44 -10.62
C GLY A 126 -0.73 2.95 -10.74
N GLU A 127 -1.99 3.36 -10.61
CA GLU A 127 -2.37 4.74 -10.33
C GLU A 127 -2.53 4.91 -8.82
N LEU A 128 -1.79 5.84 -8.21
CA LEU A 128 -1.81 6.08 -6.77
C LEU A 128 -2.59 7.37 -6.45
N HIS A 129 -3.67 7.21 -5.70
CA HIS A 129 -4.41 8.30 -5.07
C HIS A 129 -3.90 8.43 -3.64
N LEU A 130 -3.17 9.51 -3.34
CA LEU A 130 -2.60 9.74 -2.02
C LEU A 130 -3.66 10.16 -1.00
N PHE A 131 -3.34 10.02 0.29
CA PHE A 131 -4.20 10.43 1.42
C PHE A 131 -4.69 11.89 1.36
N ASN A 132 -3.97 12.76 0.65
CA ASN A 132 -4.33 14.16 0.45
C ASN A 132 -5.06 14.43 -0.88
N GLY A 133 -5.47 13.39 -1.60
CA GLY A 133 -6.17 13.48 -2.89
C GLY A 133 -5.27 13.69 -4.11
N ARG A 134 -3.96 13.89 -3.95
CA ARG A 134 -3.05 14.01 -5.12
C ARG A 134 -2.91 12.65 -5.81
N ILE A 135 -3.03 12.67 -7.15
CA ILE A 135 -2.85 11.46 -7.98
C ILE A 135 -1.43 11.41 -8.54
N MET A 136 -0.81 10.23 -8.48
CA MET A 136 0.47 9.89 -9.10
C MET A 136 0.29 8.70 -10.02
N TYR A 137 1.01 8.68 -11.14
CA TYR A 137 0.85 7.68 -12.18
C TYR A 137 2.19 6.97 -12.42
N PHE A 138 2.20 5.65 -12.27
CA PHE A 138 3.42 4.84 -12.37
C PHE A 138 3.41 3.87 -13.57
N TYR A 139 2.36 3.89 -14.37
CA TYR A 139 2.31 3.20 -15.66
C TYR A 139 2.80 4.10 -16.81
N PRO A 140 3.33 3.52 -17.90
CA PRO A 140 3.63 4.26 -19.12
C PRO A 140 2.35 4.91 -19.65
N ARG A 141 2.37 6.23 -19.80
CA ARG A 141 1.31 6.99 -20.47
C ARG A 141 1.67 7.08 -21.94
N LYS A 142 0.78 6.63 -22.82
CA LYS A 142 0.88 6.87 -24.27
C LYS A 142 0.32 8.24 -24.59
#